data_AF-A0A3B1DTD1-F1
#
_entry.id   AF-A0A3B1DTD1-F1
#
_cell.length_a   1.000
_cell.length_b   1.000
_cell.length_c   1.000
_cell.angle_alpha   90.00
_cell.angle_beta   90.00
_cell.angle_gamma   90.00
#
_symmetry.space_group_name_H-M   'P 1'
#
loop_
_entity.id
_entity.type
_entity.pdbx_description
1 polymer ?
#
loop_
_entity_poly.entity_id
_entity_poly.type
_entity_poly.pdbx_seq_one_letter_code
_entity_poly.pdbx_strand_id
1 'polypeptide(L)'
;MFSFLSLFTVGVSLFTAGVFTLLGYAFKRLFSLLLLSFAIIIIAWFFFPFFPMMAQVFITFIFSITYLLWLVLSKRKVNPHIIAGYSLVAAIICCGYLSYRLQDRLNTLYQLRKEHPVASLVSRLDYEKSSSNNAEQNAVTVELDSKLENRMLAHEEEEEQSSPQSRIRVLKMLHEQAQEEFVTALGFGIVRTFRVRVTKENLILPENVPELLPSLPANYPKEKFPYNPLATSGLLLNKKSKLSNSQSSSLISLTQIHFNGKDDFLAPEKNGYVKNRNYVVDFQGHHLTRVPSYPLEQRRTGDKKDNIDNWVIYQNWKIYQLQLVSLLKHQQPVVYSTSVLPNLEDLKDVKTRPLDSFEKRALEKLYREEDVVINSGTDHIQMMGSLRASKDCLTCHSVKRGALLGAFSYRLFHLKP
;
A
#
# COMPACT_ATOMS: atom_id res chain seq x y z
N MET A 1 -33.39 0.83 13.04
CA MET A 1 -33.46 -0.31 13.99
C MET A 1 -32.53 -0.13 15.20
N PHE A 2 -31.26 0.28 15.05
CA PHE A 2 -30.35 0.52 16.18
C PHE A 2 -30.62 1.79 17.02
N SER A 3 -31.20 2.86 16.46
CA SER A 3 -31.63 4.04 17.25
C SER A 3 -32.78 3.71 18.21
N PHE A 4 -33.62 2.75 17.83
CA PHE A 4 -34.61 2.18 18.73
C PHE A 4 -33.90 1.40 19.84
N LEU A 5 -32.83 0.66 19.51
CA LEU A 5 -32.05 -0.11 20.47
C LEU A 5 -31.26 0.76 21.47
N SER A 6 -30.78 1.96 21.08
CA SER A 6 -30.05 2.87 21.98
C SER A 6 -30.98 3.67 22.90
N LEU A 7 -32.12 4.15 22.36
CA LEU A 7 -33.19 4.72 23.20
C LEU A 7 -33.79 3.65 24.10
N PHE A 8 -33.85 2.40 23.63
CA PHE A 8 -34.24 1.25 24.42
C PHE A 8 -33.20 0.91 25.49
N THR A 9 -31.89 0.95 25.22
CA THR A 9 -30.90 0.71 26.27
C THR A 9 -30.84 1.83 27.29
N VAL A 10 -30.92 3.11 26.88
CA VAL A 10 -31.04 4.24 27.82
C VAL A 10 -32.34 4.14 28.59
N GLY A 11 -33.45 3.81 27.94
CA GLY A 11 -34.76 3.59 28.57
C GLY A 11 -34.74 2.44 29.55
N VAL A 12 -34.10 1.31 29.21
CA VAL A 12 -33.93 0.15 30.07
C VAL A 12 -32.96 0.45 31.23
N SER A 13 -31.88 1.19 31.01
CA SER A 13 -30.98 1.65 32.08
C SER A 13 -31.67 2.61 33.05
N LEU A 14 -32.49 3.53 32.56
CA LEU A 14 -33.27 4.44 33.41
C LEU A 14 -34.40 3.70 34.14
N PHE A 15 -35.08 2.76 33.47
CA PHE A 15 -36.12 1.93 34.07
C PHE A 15 -35.56 1.01 35.14
N THR A 16 -34.45 0.30 34.85
CA THR A 16 -33.76 -0.54 35.83
C THR A 16 -33.25 0.27 37.01
N ALA A 17 -32.61 1.43 36.77
CA ALA A 17 -32.24 2.34 37.84
C ALA A 17 -33.45 2.74 38.70
N GLY A 18 -34.58 3.12 38.08
CA GLY A 18 -35.82 3.46 38.78
C GLY A 18 -36.39 2.32 39.62
N VAL A 19 -36.44 1.10 39.07
CA VAL A 19 -36.90 -0.11 39.78
C VAL A 19 -35.98 -0.45 40.95
N PHE A 20 -34.66 -0.40 40.77
CA PHE A 20 -33.70 -0.62 41.87
C PHE A 20 -33.78 0.47 42.95
N THR A 21 -34.11 1.71 42.58
CA THR A 21 -34.34 2.81 43.53
C THR A 21 -35.59 2.55 44.37
N LEU A 22 -36.70 2.14 43.74
CA LEU A 22 -37.96 1.79 44.42
C LEU A 22 -37.82 0.54 45.32
N LEU A 23 -37.14 -0.50 44.84
CA LEU A 23 -36.89 -1.73 45.61
C LEU A 23 -35.93 -1.51 46.78
N GLY A 24 -34.90 -0.68 46.60
CA GLY A 24 -33.99 -0.27 47.67
C GLY A 24 -34.68 0.54 48.77
N TYR A 25 -35.70 1.33 48.42
CA TYR A 25 -36.53 2.04 49.39
C TYR A 25 -37.42 1.10 50.21
N ALA A 26 -37.88 -0.01 49.62
CA ALA A 26 -38.80 -0.94 50.25
C ALA A 26 -38.13 -1.98 51.18
N PHE A 27 -36.86 -2.35 50.98
CA PHE A 27 -36.24 -3.45 51.73
C PHE A 27 -34.81 -3.16 52.21
N LYS A 28 -34.67 -2.81 53.51
CA LYS A 28 -33.39 -2.68 54.23
C LYS A 28 -32.48 -3.93 54.18
N ARG A 29 -33.02 -5.11 53.84
CA ARG A 29 -32.28 -6.40 53.81
C ARG A 29 -31.67 -6.73 52.43
N LEU A 30 -32.00 -5.96 51.38
CA LEU A 30 -31.57 -6.22 49.99
C LEU A 30 -30.16 -5.69 49.65
N PHE A 31 -29.55 -4.93 50.56
CA PHE A 31 -28.25 -4.26 50.36
C PHE A 31 -27.09 -5.26 50.13
N SER A 32 -27.15 -6.44 50.75
CA SER A 32 -26.14 -7.50 50.56
C SER A 32 -26.17 -8.13 49.16
N LEU A 33 -27.36 -8.27 48.55
CA LEU A 33 -27.50 -8.80 47.20
C LEU A 33 -27.09 -7.77 46.13
N LEU A 34 -27.32 -6.49 46.42
CA LEU A 34 -26.85 -5.38 45.58
C LEU A 34 -25.31 -5.33 45.51
N LEU A 35 -24.61 -5.50 46.63
CA LEU A 35 -23.14 -5.56 46.64
C LEU A 35 -22.59 -6.75 45.83
N LEU A 36 -23.24 -7.91 45.92
CA LEU A 36 -22.86 -9.09 45.14
C LEU A 36 -23.05 -8.86 43.62
N SER A 37 -24.18 -8.26 43.23
CA SER A 37 -24.42 -7.91 41.82
C SER A 37 -23.40 -6.90 41.29
N PHE A 38 -22.99 -5.94 42.12
CA PHE A 38 -21.97 -4.95 41.79
C PHE A 38 -20.59 -5.60 41.61
N ALA A 39 -20.24 -6.56 42.48
CA ALA A 39 -19.01 -7.34 42.36
C ALA A 39 -18.98 -8.20 41.08
N ILE A 40 -20.10 -8.82 40.70
CA ILE A 40 -20.21 -9.59 39.45
C ILE A 40 -20.04 -8.68 38.22
N ILE A 41 -20.60 -7.48 38.26
CA ILE A 41 -20.41 -6.47 37.19
C ILE A 41 -18.94 -6.05 37.11
N ILE A 42 -18.26 -5.82 38.24
CA ILE A 42 -16.82 -5.48 38.28
C ILE A 42 -15.93 -6.64 37.79
N ILE A 43 -16.29 -7.89 38.08
CA ILE A 43 -15.55 -9.05 37.58
C ILE A 43 -15.76 -9.20 36.07
N ALA A 44 -17.00 -9.06 35.59
CA ALA A 44 -17.31 -9.05 34.15
C ALA A 44 -16.59 -7.90 33.42
N TRP A 45 -16.34 -6.77 34.10
CA TRP A 45 -15.56 -5.64 33.58
C TRP A 45 -14.08 -5.95 33.35
N PHE A 46 -13.45 -6.77 34.18
CA PHE A 46 -12.02 -7.10 34.01
C PHE A 46 -11.77 -8.03 32.82
N PHE A 47 -12.79 -8.75 32.36
CA PHE A 47 -12.67 -9.74 31.29
C PHE A 47 -13.11 -9.27 29.91
N PHE A 48 -13.64 -8.04 29.75
CA PHE A 48 -14.06 -7.51 28.43
C PHE A 48 -13.15 -6.35 27.96
N PRO A 49 -12.20 -6.60 27.06
CA PRO A 49 -11.20 -5.62 26.64
C PRO A 49 -11.77 -4.72 25.54
N PHE A 50 -12.65 -3.77 25.88
CA PHE A 50 -13.13 -2.77 24.92
C PHE A 50 -13.03 -1.34 25.45
N PHE A 51 -11.93 -0.69 25.05
CA PHE A 51 -11.52 0.65 25.45
C PHE A 51 -12.52 1.82 25.22
N PRO A 52 -13.45 1.82 24.23
CA PRO A 52 -14.46 2.88 24.14
C PRO A 52 -15.61 2.74 25.13
N MET A 53 -15.85 1.53 25.69
CA MET A 53 -16.76 1.38 26.82
C MET A 53 -16.25 2.15 28.03
N MET A 54 -14.93 2.33 28.20
CA MET A 54 -14.35 3.02 29.36
C MET A 54 -14.87 4.44 29.56
N ALA A 55 -15.18 5.21 28.51
CA ALA A 55 -15.74 6.55 28.69
C ALA A 55 -17.20 6.52 29.17
N GLN A 56 -18.03 5.67 28.56
CA GLN A 56 -19.42 5.48 28.97
C GLN A 56 -19.52 4.83 30.35
N VAL A 57 -18.56 3.95 30.65
CA VAL A 57 -18.35 3.29 31.92
C VAL A 57 -17.85 4.27 32.98
N PHE A 58 -16.97 5.22 32.64
CA PHE A 58 -16.55 6.27 33.57
C PHE A 58 -17.71 7.22 33.89
N ILE A 59 -18.53 7.55 32.89
CA ILE A 59 -19.76 8.32 33.08
C ILE A 59 -20.73 7.55 33.99
N THR A 60 -21.04 6.28 33.70
CA THR A 60 -21.93 5.47 34.55
C THR A 60 -21.33 5.20 35.93
N PHE A 61 -20.02 5.11 36.07
CA PHE A 61 -19.32 4.99 37.34
C PHE A 61 -19.42 6.27 38.16
N ILE A 62 -19.23 7.45 37.56
CA ILE A 62 -19.46 8.74 38.22
C ILE A 62 -20.93 8.88 38.63
N PHE A 63 -21.89 8.53 37.77
CA PHE A 63 -23.31 8.52 38.11
C PHE A 63 -23.63 7.51 39.22
N SER A 64 -22.98 6.35 39.23
CA SER A 64 -23.16 5.32 40.26
C SER A 64 -22.56 5.75 41.61
N ILE A 65 -21.39 6.39 41.61
CA ILE A 65 -20.76 6.94 42.83
C ILE A 65 -21.58 8.09 43.38
N THR A 66 -22.05 9.01 42.53
CA THR A 66 -22.91 10.12 42.96
C THR A 66 -24.25 9.62 43.50
N TYR A 67 -24.82 8.58 42.90
CA TYR A 67 -26.01 7.91 43.41
C TYR A 67 -25.76 7.15 44.74
N LEU A 68 -24.64 6.44 44.87
CA LEU A 68 -24.25 5.77 46.13
C LEU A 68 -23.96 6.79 47.25
N LEU A 69 -23.29 7.90 46.92
CA LEU A 69 -23.11 9.02 47.84
C LEU A 69 -24.45 9.63 48.24
N TRP A 70 -25.41 9.79 47.32
CA TRP A 70 -26.77 10.22 47.65
C TRP A 70 -27.45 9.24 48.60
N LEU A 71 -27.36 7.93 48.38
CA LEU A 71 -27.96 6.93 49.28
C LEU A 71 -27.34 6.97 50.68
N VAL A 72 -26.00 7.04 50.78
CA VAL A 72 -25.29 7.14 52.07
C VAL A 72 -25.59 8.45 52.77
N LEU A 73 -25.63 9.55 52.01
CA LEU A 73 -25.92 10.88 52.52
C LEU A 73 -27.40 11.13 52.73
N SER A 74 -28.35 10.37 52.17
CA SER A 74 -29.81 10.56 52.33
C SER A 74 -30.30 10.28 53.76
N LYS A 75 -29.48 9.62 54.59
CA LYS A 75 -29.67 9.61 56.05
C LYS A 75 -29.38 10.97 56.70
N ARG A 76 -28.73 11.89 55.98
CA ARG A 76 -28.56 13.32 56.27
C ARG A 76 -29.40 14.11 55.24
N LYS A 77 -30.00 15.24 55.65
CA LYS A 77 -30.81 16.07 54.75
C LYS A 77 -29.92 16.83 53.74
N VAL A 78 -29.37 16.16 52.73
CA VAL A 78 -28.62 16.83 51.65
C VAL A 78 -29.58 17.35 50.59
N ASN A 79 -29.38 18.60 50.19
CA ASN A 79 -30.23 19.29 49.22
C ASN A 79 -30.06 18.66 47.82
N PRO A 80 -31.13 18.18 47.15
CA PRO A 80 -31.05 17.55 45.82
C PRO A 80 -30.45 18.46 44.74
N HIS A 81 -30.54 19.79 44.89
CA HIS A 81 -29.94 20.74 43.96
C HIS A 81 -28.41 20.63 43.91
N ILE A 82 -27.76 20.25 45.02
CA ILE A 82 -26.30 20.07 45.07
C ILE A 82 -25.88 18.90 44.17
N ILE A 83 -26.64 17.81 44.17
CA ILE A 83 -26.34 16.62 43.37
C ILE A 83 -26.59 16.88 41.88
N ALA A 84 -27.73 17.52 41.56
CA ALA A 84 -27.99 17.96 40.19
C ALA A 84 -26.86 18.88 39.67
N GLY A 85 -26.34 19.77 40.52
CA GLY A 85 -25.17 20.59 40.23
C GLY A 85 -23.93 19.76 39.90
N TYR A 86 -23.56 18.77 40.72
CA TYR A 86 -22.40 17.90 40.44
C TYR A 86 -22.56 17.07 39.17
N SER A 87 -23.75 16.51 38.92
CA SER A 87 -24.03 15.75 37.70
C SER A 87 -23.93 16.63 36.45
N LEU A 88 -24.43 17.86 36.50
CA LEU A 88 -24.32 18.82 35.40
C LEU A 88 -22.85 19.18 35.13
N VAL A 89 -22.06 19.45 36.18
CA VAL A 89 -20.63 19.74 36.04
C VAL A 89 -19.88 18.55 35.43
N ALA A 90 -20.14 17.33 35.89
CA ALA A 90 -19.51 16.13 35.33
C ALA A 90 -19.88 15.91 33.86
N ALA A 91 -21.15 16.14 33.49
CA ALA A 91 -21.59 16.06 32.10
C ALA A 91 -20.88 17.10 31.22
N ILE A 92 -20.77 18.36 31.68
CA ILE A 92 -20.04 19.42 30.97
C ILE A 92 -18.57 19.05 30.79
N ILE A 93 -17.89 18.54 31.82
CA ILE A 93 -16.49 18.09 31.73
C ILE A 93 -16.35 16.97 30.71
N CYS A 94 -17.26 15.98 30.72
CA CYS A 94 -17.22 14.86 29.79
C CYS A 94 -17.46 15.31 28.34
N CYS A 95 -18.48 16.13 28.11
CA CYS A 95 -18.76 16.72 26.80
C CYS A 95 -17.59 17.59 26.32
N GLY A 96 -16.99 18.37 27.21
CA GLY A 96 -15.80 19.18 26.92
C GLY A 96 -14.59 18.33 26.53
N TYR A 97 -14.29 17.26 27.27
CA TYR A 97 -13.21 16.34 26.96
C TYR A 97 -13.42 15.62 25.62
N LEU A 98 -14.64 15.10 25.37
CA LEU A 98 -14.99 14.45 24.10
C LEU A 98 -14.89 15.43 22.93
N SER A 99 -15.37 16.67 23.12
CA SER A 99 -15.27 17.72 22.10
C SER A 99 -13.82 18.10 21.81
N TYR A 100 -12.99 18.24 22.85
CA TYR A 100 -11.55 18.49 22.70
C TYR A 100 -10.85 17.37 21.92
N ARG A 101 -11.11 16.11 22.27
CA ARG A 101 -10.56 14.94 21.57
C ARG A 101 -11.02 14.86 20.12
N LEU A 102 -12.28 15.19 19.86
CA LEU A 102 -12.82 15.25 18.50
C LEU A 102 -12.16 16.38 17.70
N GLN A 103 -12.01 17.56 18.30
CA GLN A 103 -11.37 18.71 17.66
C GLN A 103 -9.90 18.42 17.31
N ASP A 104 -9.14 17.84 18.22
CA ASP A 104 -7.75 17.43 17.99
C ASP A 104 -7.64 16.45 16.81
N ARG A 105 -8.56 15.48 16.73
CA ARG A 105 -8.63 14.54 15.60
C ARG A 105 -9.01 15.25 14.30
N LEU A 106 -9.98 16.16 14.32
CA LEU A 106 -10.39 16.93 13.13
C LEU A 106 -9.25 17.83 12.63
N ASN A 107 -8.55 18.50 13.55
CA ASN A 107 -7.35 19.29 13.25
C ASN A 107 -6.27 18.41 12.62
N THR A 108 -6.01 17.23 13.17
CA THR A 108 -5.05 16.27 12.61
C THR A 108 -5.44 15.86 11.18
N LEU A 109 -6.70 15.47 10.94
CA LEU A 109 -7.17 15.11 9.61
C LEU A 109 -7.12 16.29 8.63
N TYR A 110 -7.40 17.50 9.10
CA TYR A 110 -7.28 18.72 8.31
C TYR A 110 -5.83 18.98 7.89
N GLN A 111 -4.87 18.88 8.83
CA GLN A 111 -3.45 19.03 8.50
C GLN A 111 -3.00 17.95 7.51
N LEU A 112 -3.38 16.69 7.70
CA LEU A 112 -3.03 15.61 6.77
C LEU A 112 -3.61 15.84 5.36
N ARG A 113 -4.85 16.31 5.22
CA ARG A 113 -5.40 16.67 3.89
C ARG A 113 -4.67 17.83 3.24
N LYS A 114 -4.17 18.77 4.06
CA LYS A 114 -3.40 19.91 3.57
C LYS A 114 -2.00 19.48 3.12
N GLU A 115 -1.37 18.55 3.84
CA GLU A 115 -0.07 17.94 3.49
C GLU A 115 -0.18 17.05 2.24
N HIS A 116 -1.34 16.42 2.02
CA HIS A 116 -1.59 15.52 0.88
C HIS A 116 -2.75 16.04 0.01
N PRO A 117 -2.56 17.13 -0.76
CA PRO A 117 -3.63 17.68 -1.58
C PRO A 117 -3.98 16.78 -2.78
N VAL A 118 -5.20 16.93 -3.28
CA VAL A 118 -5.59 16.36 -4.58
C VAL A 118 -4.86 17.15 -5.68
N ALA A 119 -4.00 16.48 -6.44
CA ALA A 119 -3.25 17.02 -7.55
C ALA A 119 -3.85 16.57 -8.88
N SER A 120 -3.73 17.40 -9.92
CA SER A 120 -4.15 17.02 -11.27
C SER A 120 -3.05 16.24 -12.00
N LEU A 121 -3.43 15.16 -12.68
CA LEU A 121 -2.56 14.38 -13.56
C LEU A 121 -2.53 14.89 -15.02
N VAL A 122 -3.41 15.81 -15.40
CA VAL A 122 -3.62 16.18 -16.81
C VAL A 122 -2.31 16.59 -17.50
N SER A 123 -1.53 17.47 -16.87
CA SER A 123 -0.24 17.91 -17.43
C SER A 123 0.82 16.80 -17.47
N ARG A 124 0.73 15.80 -16.58
CA ARG A 124 1.64 14.65 -16.56
C ARG A 124 1.31 13.63 -17.67
N LEU A 125 0.05 13.59 -18.10
CA LEU A 125 -0.48 12.68 -19.12
C LEU A 125 -0.63 13.33 -20.50
N ASP A 126 -0.14 14.56 -20.71
CA ASP A 126 -0.27 15.25 -21.99
C ASP A 126 0.32 14.48 -23.19
N TYR A 127 1.31 13.61 -22.94
CA TYR A 127 1.87 12.73 -23.98
C TYR A 127 0.87 11.70 -24.52
N GLU A 128 -0.16 11.32 -23.76
CA GLU A 128 -1.19 10.39 -24.23
C GLU A 128 -1.97 10.95 -25.41
N LYS A 129 -2.16 12.28 -25.47
CA LYS A 129 -2.83 12.96 -26.59
C LYS A 129 -2.05 12.83 -27.90
N SER A 130 -0.72 12.86 -27.82
CA SER A 130 0.16 12.66 -28.98
C SER A 130 0.23 11.18 -29.36
N SER A 131 0.20 10.29 -28.37
CA SER A 131 0.27 8.84 -28.57
C SER A 131 -1.01 8.26 -29.13
N SER A 132 -2.20 8.77 -28.77
CA SER A 132 -3.49 8.21 -29.23
C SER A 132 -3.56 8.11 -30.76
N ASN A 133 -3.04 9.10 -31.47
CA ASN A 133 -3.03 9.09 -32.95
C ASN A 133 -2.14 7.98 -33.53
N ASN A 134 -1.04 7.63 -32.86
CA ASN A 134 -0.12 6.56 -33.28
C ASN A 134 -0.52 5.19 -32.72
N ALA A 135 -1.11 5.16 -31.53
CA ALA A 135 -1.57 3.97 -30.84
C ALA A 135 -2.78 3.38 -31.56
N GLU A 136 -3.69 4.20 -32.08
CA GLU A 136 -4.83 3.72 -32.86
C GLU A 136 -4.38 3.04 -34.18
N GLN A 137 -3.27 3.52 -34.77
CA GLN A 137 -2.69 2.91 -35.97
C GLN A 137 -1.91 1.61 -35.69
N ASN A 138 -1.29 1.48 -34.51
CA ASN A 138 -0.53 0.29 -34.14
C ASN A 138 -1.33 -0.71 -33.28
N ALA A 139 -2.52 -0.33 -32.81
CA ALA A 139 -3.45 -1.20 -32.12
C ALA A 139 -4.16 -2.12 -33.14
N VAL A 140 -3.37 -2.95 -33.83
CA VAL A 140 -3.88 -4.26 -34.21
C VAL A 140 -4.46 -4.85 -32.93
N THR A 141 -5.76 -5.12 -32.93
CA THR A 141 -6.47 -5.80 -31.85
C THR A 141 -5.95 -7.23 -31.75
N VAL A 142 -4.71 -7.38 -31.32
CA VAL A 142 -4.17 -8.65 -30.87
C VAL A 142 -4.84 -8.87 -29.53
N GLU A 143 -5.79 -9.80 -29.53
CA GLU A 143 -6.31 -10.38 -28.30
C GLU A 143 -5.12 -10.93 -27.51
N LEU A 144 -5.03 -10.55 -26.24
CA LEU A 144 -3.92 -10.93 -25.38
C LEU A 144 -3.82 -12.46 -25.33
N ASP A 145 -2.65 -13.04 -25.56
CA ASP A 145 -2.52 -14.49 -25.41
C ASP A 145 -2.96 -14.90 -24.00
N SER A 146 -3.84 -15.89 -23.92
CA SER A 146 -4.32 -16.47 -22.67
C SER A 146 -3.19 -16.82 -21.70
N LYS A 147 -2.02 -17.22 -22.21
CA LYS A 147 -0.86 -17.52 -21.37
C LYS A 147 -0.26 -16.27 -20.75
N LEU A 148 -0.18 -15.15 -21.47
CA LEU A 148 0.29 -13.88 -20.90
C LEU A 148 -0.73 -13.35 -19.89
N GLU A 149 -2.03 -13.40 -20.23
CA GLU A 149 -3.09 -12.97 -19.32
C GLU A 149 -3.04 -13.73 -17.98
N ASN A 150 -2.91 -15.05 -18.02
CA ASN A 150 -2.80 -15.87 -16.81
C ASN A 150 -1.54 -15.55 -15.99
N ARG A 151 -0.40 -15.25 -16.63
CA ARG A 151 0.81 -14.82 -15.90
C ARG A 151 0.61 -13.48 -15.21
N MET A 152 -0.05 -12.53 -15.88
CA MET A 152 -0.34 -11.21 -15.32
C MET A 152 -1.33 -11.32 -14.15
N LEU A 153 -2.39 -12.14 -14.28
CA LEU A 153 -3.35 -12.39 -13.21
C LEU A 153 -2.68 -13.00 -11.98
N ALA A 154 -1.81 -14.01 -12.16
CA ALA A 154 -1.10 -14.63 -11.05
C ALA A 154 -0.21 -13.63 -10.30
N HIS A 155 0.48 -12.76 -11.03
CA HIS A 155 1.31 -11.69 -10.45
C HIS A 155 0.47 -10.67 -9.68
N GLU A 156 -0.65 -10.22 -10.26
CA GLU A 156 -1.56 -9.26 -9.63
C GLU A 156 -2.21 -9.84 -8.35
N GLU A 157 -2.54 -11.13 -8.34
CA GLU A 157 -3.07 -11.81 -7.16
C GLU A 157 -2.02 -11.93 -6.03
N GLU A 158 -0.78 -12.27 -6.38
CA GLU A 158 0.34 -12.30 -5.42
C GLU A 158 0.62 -10.90 -4.83
N GLU A 159 0.58 -9.87 -5.67
CA GLU A 159 0.75 -8.47 -5.26
C GLU A 159 -0.41 -8.01 -4.36
N GLU A 160 -1.66 -8.36 -4.66
CA GLU A 160 -2.83 -8.02 -3.84
C GLU A 160 -2.77 -8.70 -2.45
N GLN A 161 -2.21 -9.91 -2.38
CA GLN A 161 -2.04 -10.64 -1.11
C GLN A 161 -0.84 -10.13 -0.29
N SER A 162 0.21 -9.65 -0.95
CA SER A 162 1.48 -9.26 -0.30
C SER A 162 1.58 -7.78 0.03
N SER A 163 0.96 -6.90 -0.75
CA SER A 163 1.06 -5.45 -0.55
C SER A 163 0.26 -5.03 0.69
N PRO A 164 0.91 -4.36 1.66
CA PRO A 164 0.19 -3.62 2.68
C PRO A 164 -0.47 -2.42 2.01
N GLN A 165 -1.68 -2.62 1.47
CA GLN A 165 -2.58 -1.59 0.94
C GLN A 165 -3.00 -0.54 2.01
N SER A 166 -2.33 -0.50 3.16
CA SER A 166 -2.57 0.40 4.27
C SER A 166 -2.50 1.86 3.81
N ARG A 167 -1.47 2.26 3.06
CA ARG A 167 -1.30 3.65 2.61
C ARG A 167 -2.42 4.10 1.68
N ILE A 168 -2.68 3.35 0.61
CA ILE A 168 -3.73 3.70 -0.37
C ILE A 168 -5.09 3.76 0.31
N ARG A 169 -5.39 2.80 1.20
CA ARG A 169 -6.64 2.78 1.97
C ARG A 169 -6.74 4.00 2.91
N VAL A 170 -5.65 4.38 3.56
CA VAL A 170 -5.59 5.55 4.45
C VAL A 170 -5.78 6.85 3.65
N LEU A 171 -5.15 7.01 2.49
CA LEU A 171 -5.35 8.15 1.59
C LEU A 171 -6.80 8.21 1.08
N LYS A 172 -7.38 7.08 0.67
CA LYS A 172 -8.79 7.00 0.29
C LYS A 172 -9.71 7.42 1.42
N MET A 173 -9.48 6.92 2.63
CA MET A 173 -10.22 7.32 3.83
C MET A 173 -10.11 8.82 4.11
N LEU A 174 -8.92 9.39 3.90
CA LEU A 174 -8.63 10.79 4.13
C LEU A 174 -9.41 11.71 3.17
N HIS A 175 -9.57 11.32 1.89
CA HIS A 175 -10.11 12.19 0.83
C HIS A 175 -11.53 11.88 0.35
N GLU A 176 -12.00 10.63 0.41
CA GLU A 176 -13.34 10.26 -0.04
C GLU A 176 -14.27 9.93 1.11
N GLN A 177 -13.78 9.07 2.01
CA GLN A 177 -14.65 8.45 2.99
C GLN A 177 -15.14 9.47 4.03
N ALA A 178 -14.41 10.56 4.29
CA ALA A 178 -14.89 11.59 5.20
C ALA A 178 -16.16 12.31 4.72
N GLN A 179 -16.32 12.50 3.41
CA GLN A 179 -17.50 13.15 2.83
C GLN A 179 -18.67 12.18 2.80
N GLU A 180 -18.45 10.95 2.31
CA GLU A 180 -19.49 9.92 2.31
C GLU A 180 -19.93 9.54 3.72
N GLU A 181 -19.00 9.40 4.67
CA GLU A 181 -19.32 9.13 6.07
C GLU A 181 -20.09 10.28 6.71
N PHE A 182 -19.78 11.53 6.39
CA PHE A 182 -20.56 12.66 6.88
C PHE A 182 -22.01 12.61 6.37
N VAL A 183 -22.18 12.31 5.07
CA VAL A 183 -23.50 12.29 4.42
C VAL A 183 -24.33 11.07 4.81
N THR A 184 -23.69 9.90 4.96
CA THR A 184 -24.39 8.61 5.17
C THR A 184 -24.51 8.19 6.62
N ALA A 185 -23.87 8.91 7.55
CA ALA A 185 -23.91 8.58 8.97
C ALA A 185 -25.26 8.90 9.63
N LEU A 186 -26.26 8.04 9.42
CA LEU A 186 -27.42 7.93 10.30
C LEU A 186 -27.02 7.13 11.56
N GLY A 187 -26.69 7.85 12.64
CA GLY A 187 -26.50 7.29 13.98
C GLY A 187 -25.06 7.29 14.52
N PHE A 188 -24.92 7.47 15.83
CA PHE A 188 -23.68 7.31 16.60
C PHE A 188 -23.50 5.83 16.96
N GLY A 189 -22.41 5.18 16.53
CA GLY A 189 -22.22 3.74 16.77
C GLY A 189 -20.80 3.22 16.65
N ILE A 190 -20.53 2.14 17.40
CA ILE A 190 -19.26 1.42 17.62
C ILE A 190 -18.54 1.00 16.33
N VAL A 191 -19.25 0.89 15.21
CA VAL A 191 -18.69 0.56 13.88
C VAL A 191 -17.65 1.59 13.41
N ARG A 192 -17.63 2.80 13.99
CA ARG A 192 -16.60 3.83 13.71
C ARG A 192 -15.24 3.57 14.39
N THR A 193 -15.16 2.62 15.34
CA THR A 193 -13.98 2.45 16.21
C THR A 193 -12.96 1.44 15.69
N PHE A 194 -13.36 0.48 14.85
CA PHE A 194 -12.47 -0.53 14.26
C PHE A 194 -11.84 -0.11 12.93
N ARG A 195 -11.86 1.19 12.63
CA ARG A 195 -11.30 1.70 11.37
C ARG A 195 -9.79 1.86 11.50
N VAL A 196 -9.08 1.56 10.41
CA VAL A 196 -7.65 1.85 10.27
C VAL A 196 -7.42 3.30 10.70
N ARG A 197 -6.56 3.48 11.70
CA ARG A 197 -6.26 4.82 12.21
C ARG A 197 -5.46 5.54 11.13
N VAL A 198 -6.02 6.64 10.62
CA VAL A 198 -5.30 7.57 9.78
C VAL A 198 -4.24 8.24 10.66
N THR A 199 -2.98 7.87 10.46
CA THR A 199 -1.83 8.47 11.14
C THR A 199 -0.80 8.86 10.10
N LYS A 200 0.11 9.77 10.48
CA LYS A 200 1.15 10.27 9.57
C LYS A 200 2.09 9.16 9.11
N GLU A 201 2.38 8.21 9.98
CA GLU A 201 3.29 7.09 9.74
C GLU A 201 2.79 6.17 8.62
N ASN A 202 1.46 6.04 8.47
CA ASN A 202 0.85 5.24 7.40
C ASN A 202 0.86 5.95 6.03
N LEU A 203 1.27 7.22 5.97
CA LEU A 203 1.28 8.05 4.77
C LEU A 203 2.69 8.33 4.25
N ILE A 204 3.70 8.26 5.12
CA ILE A 204 5.10 8.50 4.77
C ILE A 204 5.60 7.36 3.88
N LEU A 205 6.03 7.72 2.67
CA LEU A 205 6.85 6.87 1.82
C LEU A 205 8.34 7.06 2.20
N PRO A 206 9.18 6.03 2.03
CA PRO A 206 10.62 6.21 2.16
C PRO A 206 11.09 7.31 1.21
N GLU A 207 12.03 8.13 1.68
CA GLU A 207 12.63 9.17 0.85
C GLU A 207 13.34 8.54 -0.34
N ASN A 208 13.03 9.02 -1.55
CA ASN A 208 13.70 8.59 -2.76
C ASN A 208 15.07 9.27 -2.84
N VAL A 209 16.09 8.62 -2.30
CA VAL A 209 17.49 9.04 -2.47
C VAL A 209 17.99 8.44 -3.78
N PRO A 210 18.40 9.26 -4.78
CA PRO A 210 18.89 8.74 -6.05
C PRO A 210 20.07 7.79 -5.83
N GLU A 211 19.86 6.50 -6.08
CA GLU A 211 20.93 5.52 -6.00
C GLU A 211 21.76 5.55 -7.29
N LEU A 212 23.08 5.66 -7.13
CA LEU A 212 24.02 5.56 -8.25
C LEU A 212 24.16 4.10 -8.66
N LEU A 213 24.13 3.85 -9.97
CA LEU A 213 24.49 2.54 -10.48
C LEU A 213 25.97 2.24 -10.20
N PRO A 214 26.34 0.98 -9.96
CA PRO A 214 27.73 0.58 -9.81
C PRO A 214 28.56 1.04 -11.01
N SER A 215 29.66 1.75 -10.77
CA SER A 215 30.59 2.12 -11.84
C SER A 215 31.25 0.88 -12.42
N LEU A 216 31.36 0.82 -13.76
CA LEU A 216 32.16 -0.19 -14.43
C LEU A 216 33.61 -0.19 -13.89
N PRO A 217 34.24 -1.35 -13.73
CA PRO A 217 35.68 -1.43 -13.47
C PRO A 217 36.45 -0.66 -14.55
N ALA A 218 37.50 0.08 -14.17
CA ALA A 218 38.28 0.91 -15.09
C ALA A 218 38.84 0.13 -16.30
N ASN A 219 39.08 -1.17 -16.13
CA ASN A 219 39.62 -2.06 -17.15
C ASN A 219 38.54 -2.74 -18.02
N TYR A 220 37.27 -2.42 -17.83
CA TYR A 220 36.20 -3.03 -18.61
C TYR A 220 36.18 -2.44 -20.03
N PRO A 221 36.25 -3.28 -21.09
CA PRO A 221 36.28 -2.76 -22.45
C PRO A 221 35.00 -1.98 -22.74
N LYS A 222 35.16 -0.69 -23.10
CA LYS A 222 34.05 0.18 -23.54
C LYS A 222 33.54 -0.19 -24.95
N GLU A 223 34.06 -1.27 -25.53
CA GLU A 223 33.78 -1.65 -26.90
C GLU A 223 32.32 -2.05 -27.13
N LYS A 224 31.87 -1.84 -28.37
CA LYS A 224 30.57 -2.30 -28.85
C LYS A 224 30.60 -3.82 -28.89
N PHE A 225 29.98 -4.47 -27.89
CA PHE A 225 29.80 -5.91 -27.88
C PHE A 225 29.17 -6.35 -29.23
N PRO A 226 29.90 -7.12 -30.05
CA PRO A 226 29.37 -7.59 -31.32
C PRO A 226 28.21 -8.52 -31.01
N TYR A 227 27.05 -8.22 -31.59
CA TYR A 227 25.88 -9.07 -31.45
C TYR A 227 26.17 -10.47 -32.01
N ASN A 228 25.89 -11.51 -31.22
CA ASN A 228 25.95 -12.89 -31.68
C ASN A 228 24.54 -13.40 -32.01
N PRO A 229 24.15 -13.48 -33.31
CA PRO A 229 22.81 -13.95 -33.71
C PRO A 229 22.51 -15.39 -33.28
N LEU A 230 23.54 -16.22 -33.07
CA LEU A 230 23.38 -17.61 -32.64
C LEU A 230 22.99 -17.74 -31.16
N ALA A 231 23.24 -16.71 -30.35
CA ALA A 231 22.84 -16.70 -28.94
C ALA A 231 21.35 -16.35 -28.73
N THR A 232 20.65 -15.85 -29.76
CA THR A 232 19.33 -15.22 -29.61
C THR A 232 18.15 -16.09 -30.04
N SER A 233 18.42 -17.25 -30.63
CA SER A 233 17.41 -18.15 -31.19
C SER A 233 16.96 -19.19 -30.16
N GLY A 234 15.97 -18.83 -29.34
CA GLY A 234 15.01 -19.80 -28.83
C GLY A 234 15.40 -20.56 -27.56
N LEU A 235 15.66 -19.85 -26.46
CA LEU A 235 15.26 -20.34 -25.13
C LEU A 235 13.79 -20.01 -24.85
N LEU A 236 12.92 -20.24 -25.84
CA LEU A 236 11.58 -20.66 -25.49
C LEU A 236 11.77 -21.97 -24.73
N LEU A 237 11.26 -22.05 -23.51
CA LEU A 237 11.17 -23.23 -22.63
C LEU A 237 10.45 -24.40 -23.33
N ASN A 238 10.93 -24.83 -24.49
CA ASN A 238 10.36 -25.91 -25.28
C ASN A 238 10.95 -27.23 -24.78
N LYS A 239 10.59 -27.54 -23.53
CA LYS A 239 10.37 -28.82 -22.84
C LYS A 239 11.24 -30.07 -23.09
N LYS A 240 12.21 -30.13 -24.02
CA LYS A 240 12.93 -31.40 -24.30
C LYS A 240 14.42 -31.33 -24.66
N SER A 241 15.04 -30.17 -24.87
CA SER A 241 16.50 -30.15 -24.92
C SER A 241 17.04 -30.33 -23.50
N LYS A 242 17.85 -31.38 -23.27
CA LYS A 242 18.64 -31.57 -22.03
C LYS A 242 19.64 -30.41 -21.88
N LEU A 243 19.16 -29.20 -21.61
CA LEU A 243 20.00 -28.17 -21.04
C LEU A 243 20.42 -28.69 -19.68
N SER A 244 21.74 -28.68 -19.43
CA SER A 244 22.30 -28.90 -18.11
C SER A 244 21.47 -28.13 -17.07
N ASN A 245 21.06 -28.80 -15.98
CA ASN A 245 20.27 -28.20 -14.90
C ASN A 245 20.89 -26.88 -14.38
N SER A 246 22.19 -26.64 -14.58
CA SER A 246 22.88 -25.39 -14.19
C SER A 246 22.53 -24.16 -15.03
N GLN A 247 22.13 -24.31 -16.31
CA GLN A 247 21.79 -23.15 -17.15
C GLN A 247 20.35 -22.67 -16.92
N SER A 248 19.44 -23.60 -16.60
CA SER A 248 18.03 -23.27 -16.32
C SER A 248 17.89 -22.39 -15.07
N SER A 249 18.65 -22.68 -14.01
CA SER A 249 18.61 -21.89 -12.78
C SER A 249 19.08 -20.45 -12.99
N SER A 250 20.13 -20.23 -13.79
CA SER A 250 20.62 -18.87 -14.08
C SER A 250 19.59 -18.00 -14.82
N LEU A 251 18.78 -18.57 -15.71
CA LEU A 251 17.79 -17.83 -16.48
C LEU A 251 16.57 -17.42 -15.63
N ILE A 252 16.14 -18.32 -14.74
CA ILE A 252 15.08 -18.04 -13.76
C ILE A 252 15.50 -16.83 -12.91
N SER A 253 16.77 -16.80 -12.47
CA SER A 253 17.30 -15.71 -11.66
C SER A 253 17.28 -14.35 -12.40
N LEU A 254 17.67 -14.30 -13.69
CA LEU A 254 17.69 -13.04 -14.46
C LEU A 254 16.28 -12.48 -14.70
N THR A 255 15.32 -13.37 -14.93
CA THR A 255 13.91 -13.01 -15.09
C THR A 255 13.37 -12.41 -13.79
N GLN A 256 13.76 -12.98 -12.64
CA GLN A 256 13.39 -12.44 -11.33
C GLN A 256 13.98 -11.04 -11.06
N ILE A 257 15.22 -10.76 -11.49
CA ILE A 257 15.79 -9.41 -11.43
C ILE A 257 14.87 -8.41 -12.14
N HIS A 258 14.40 -8.77 -13.34
CA HIS A 258 13.50 -7.90 -14.08
C HIS A 258 12.19 -7.66 -13.33
N PHE A 259 11.54 -8.71 -12.85
CA PHE A 259 10.28 -8.57 -12.12
C PHE A 259 10.43 -7.79 -10.82
N ASN A 260 11.47 -8.04 -10.02
CA ASN A 260 11.75 -7.24 -8.83
C ASN A 260 11.92 -5.75 -9.15
N GLY A 261 12.59 -5.43 -10.27
CA GLY A 261 12.74 -4.06 -10.73
C GLY A 261 11.43 -3.46 -11.25
N LYS A 262 10.62 -4.24 -11.98
CA LYS A 262 9.29 -3.83 -12.43
C LYS A 262 8.39 -3.51 -11.23
N ASP A 263 8.37 -4.38 -10.22
CA ASP A 263 7.52 -4.25 -9.03
C ASP A 263 7.93 -3.05 -8.19
N ASP A 264 9.23 -2.82 -7.99
CA ASP A 264 9.70 -1.58 -7.37
C ASP A 264 9.28 -0.37 -8.22
N PHE A 265 9.56 -0.36 -9.52
CA PHE A 265 9.25 0.79 -10.38
C PHE A 265 7.76 1.14 -10.43
N LEU A 266 6.89 0.12 -10.45
CA LEU A 266 5.44 0.24 -10.57
C LEU A 266 4.70 0.13 -9.23
N ALA A 267 5.42 0.11 -8.10
CA ALA A 267 4.85 -0.21 -6.79
C ALA A 267 3.55 0.59 -6.52
N PRO A 268 2.41 -0.08 -6.26
CA PRO A 268 1.13 0.56 -6.07
C PRO A 268 1.15 1.59 -4.94
N GLU A 269 1.96 1.38 -3.90
CA GLU A 269 2.06 2.33 -2.81
C GLU A 269 2.57 3.69 -3.26
N LYS A 270 3.31 3.80 -4.37
CA LYS A 270 3.79 5.08 -4.92
C LYS A 270 2.75 5.81 -5.76
N ASN A 271 1.75 5.10 -6.29
CA ASN A 271 0.67 5.71 -7.08
C ASN A 271 -0.25 6.62 -6.24
N GLY A 272 -0.20 6.52 -4.91
CA GLY A 272 -1.09 7.29 -4.05
C GLY A 272 -2.54 6.86 -4.18
N TYR A 273 -3.47 7.77 -3.84
CA TYR A 273 -4.89 7.51 -4.05
C TYR A 273 -5.36 8.10 -5.38
N VAL A 274 -5.66 7.23 -6.35
CA VAL A 274 -6.20 7.64 -7.64
C VAL A 274 -7.72 7.81 -7.54
N LYS A 275 -8.17 9.07 -7.41
CA LYS A 275 -9.61 9.39 -7.37
C LYS A 275 -10.28 9.14 -8.72
N ASN A 276 -9.59 9.54 -9.78
CA ASN A 276 -9.92 9.23 -11.17
C ASN A 276 -8.70 9.55 -12.05
N ARG A 277 -8.79 9.29 -13.36
CA ARG A 277 -7.71 9.50 -14.32
C ARG A 277 -7.07 10.91 -14.28
N ASN A 278 -7.83 11.93 -13.89
CA ASN A 278 -7.36 13.31 -13.89
C ASN A 278 -6.85 13.79 -12.52
N TYR A 279 -7.11 13.04 -11.44
CA TYR A 279 -6.86 13.49 -10.08
C TYR A 279 -6.33 12.37 -9.18
N VAL A 280 -5.21 12.67 -8.52
CA VAL A 280 -4.53 11.77 -7.58
C VAL A 280 -4.22 12.50 -6.28
N VAL A 281 -4.00 11.75 -5.22
CA VAL A 281 -3.53 12.26 -3.94
C VAL A 281 -2.20 11.60 -3.63
N ASP A 282 -1.19 12.43 -3.34
CA ASP A 282 0.14 11.98 -2.89
C ASP A 282 0.79 10.95 -3.82
N PHE A 283 0.69 11.22 -5.13
CA PHE A 283 1.30 10.44 -6.19
C PHE A 283 2.79 10.77 -6.30
N GLN A 284 3.63 9.73 -6.35
CA GLN A 284 5.03 9.82 -6.70
C GLN A 284 5.24 9.14 -8.06
N GLY A 285 5.91 9.81 -9.00
CA GLY A 285 6.16 9.22 -10.31
C GLY A 285 6.90 7.88 -10.25
N HIS A 286 6.65 7.00 -11.21
CA HIS A 286 7.32 5.69 -11.28
C HIS A 286 8.84 5.86 -11.29
N HIS A 287 9.50 5.20 -10.34
CA HIS A 287 10.95 5.23 -10.18
C HIS A 287 11.42 3.98 -9.47
N LEU A 288 12.67 3.58 -9.74
CA LEU A 288 13.34 2.55 -8.96
C LEU A 288 13.92 3.16 -7.69
N THR A 289 13.62 2.57 -6.54
CA THR A 289 14.18 2.95 -5.23
C THR A 289 15.49 2.25 -4.94
N ARG A 290 15.73 1.12 -5.62
CA ARG A 290 16.96 0.34 -5.47
C ARG A 290 17.36 -0.36 -6.77
N VAL A 291 18.65 -0.68 -6.88
CA VAL A 291 19.12 -1.57 -7.95
C VAL A 291 18.42 -2.92 -7.82
N PRO A 292 17.74 -3.41 -8.88
CA PRO A 292 17.08 -4.70 -8.81
C PRO A 292 18.08 -5.81 -8.52
N SER A 293 17.89 -6.49 -7.40
CA SER A 293 18.73 -7.60 -6.97
C SER A 293 17.94 -8.90 -7.03
N TYR A 294 18.64 -10.02 -6.98
CA TYR A 294 18.00 -11.30 -6.69
C TYR A 294 17.28 -11.17 -5.35
N PRO A 295 16.10 -11.80 -5.18
CA PRO A 295 15.58 -11.99 -3.86
C PRO A 295 16.66 -12.76 -3.10
N LEU A 296 17.38 -12.08 -2.21
CA LEU A 296 18.04 -12.76 -1.11
C LEU A 296 16.87 -13.44 -0.45
N GLU A 297 16.75 -14.75 -0.63
CA GLU A 297 15.67 -15.56 -0.10
C GLU A 297 15.56 -15.16 1.35
N GLN A 298 14.60 -14.29 1.66
CA GLN A 298 14.53 -13.62 2.95
C GLN A 298 13.82 -14.65 3.79
N ARG A 299 14.54 -15.74 4.06
CA ARG A 299 14.08 -16.86 4.86
C ARG A 299 13.70 -16.19 6.16
N ARG A 300 12.39 -16.11 6.41
CA ARG A 300 11.81 -15.61 7.66
C ARG A 300 12.66 -16.20 8.77
N THR A 301 13.49 -15.37 9.38
CA THR A 301 14.40 -15.70 10.48
C THR A 301 13.60 -15.90 11.78
N GLY A 302 12.48 -16.63 11.68
CA GLY A 302 11.71 -17.13 12.79
C GLY A 302 12.22 -18.48 13.30
N ASP A 303 12.87 -19.28 12.43
CA ASP A 303 13.46 -20.55 12.83
C ASP A 303 14.97 -20.44 13.06
N LYS A 304 15.34 -20.91 14.26
CA LYS A 304 16.62 -20.78 14.91
C LYS A 304 17.76 -21.42 14.08
N LYS A 305 18.80 -20.62 13.86
CA LYS A 305 20.24 -20.92 13.99
C LYS A 305 20.90 -22.05 13.17
N ASP A 306 20.20 -22.89 12.44
CA ASP A 306 20.84 -24.04 11.80
C ASP A 306 21.17 -23.79 10.32
N ASN A 307 22.47 -23.71 10.04
CA ASN A 307 23.16 -23.65 8.74
C ASN A 307 23.04 -22.35 7.92
N ILE A 308 23.88 -21.38 8.28
CA ILE A 308 24.20 -20.17 7.50
C ILE A 308 25.14 -20.46 6.32
N ASP A 309 25.69 -21.66 6.17
CA ASP A 309 26.79 -21.91 5.23
C ASP A 309 26.38 -22.36 3.82
N ASN A 310 25.08 -22.44 3.51
CA ASN A 310 24.58 -22.91 2.21
C ASN A 310 23.78 -21.86 1.41
N TRP A 311 24.14 -20.58 1.54
CA TRP A 311 23.75 -19.58 0.53
C TRP A 311 24.61 -19.83 -0.71
N VAL A 312 24.09 -20.59 -1.69
CA VAL A 312 24.76 -20.68 -2.99
C VAL A 312 24.69 -19.30 -3.62
N ILE A 313 25.79 -18.57 -3.50
CA ILE A 313 26.05 -17.28 -4.14
C ILE A 313 26.03 -17.51 -5.65
N TYR A 314 24.86 -17.49 -6.28
CA TYR A 314 24.74 -17.41 -7.75
C TYR A 314 25.16 -16.02 -8.28
N GLN A 315 26.01 -15.26 -7.56
CA GLN A 315 26.06 -13.79 -7.59
C GLN A 315 27.34 -13.16 -8.12
N ASN A 316 27.85 -13.64 -9.25
CA ASN A 316 28.89 -12.87 -9.94
C ASN A 316 28.31 -11.86 -10.93
N TRP A 317 27.02 -11.92 -11.28
CA TRP A 317 26.41 -10.95 -12.17
C TRP A 317 26.01 -9.67 -11.43
N LYS A 318 26.61 -8.54 -11.81
CA LYS A 318 26.23 -7.21 -11.32
C LYS A 318 25.63 -6.38 -12.44
N ILE A 319 24.53 -5.69 -12.16
CA ILE A 319 23.97 -4.67 -13.05
C ILE A 319 24.89 -3.46 -12.99
N TYR A 320 25.49 -3.08 -14.11
CA TYR A 320 26.27 -1.84 -14.23
C TYR A 320 25.53 -0.76 -15.02
N GLN A 321 24.54 -1.16 -15.80
CA GLN A 321 23.72 -0.26 -16.59
C GLN A 321 22.28 -0.72 -16.56
N LEU A 322 21.38 0.17 -16.14
CA LEU A 322 19.95 -0.02 -16.20
C LEU A 322 19.34 1.25 -16.79
N GLN A 323 18.68 1.12 -17.93
CA GLN A 323 18.13 2.25 -18.68
C GLN A 323 16.65 2.04 -18.97
N LEU A 324 15.88 3.12 -18.97
CA LEU A 324 14.48 3.09 -19.37
C LEU A 324 14.37 3.33 -20.89
N VAL A 325 13.62 2.46 -21.55
CA VAL A 325 13.23 2.59 -22.95
C VAL A 325 11.84 3.20 -23.03
N SER A 326 11.74 4.36 -23.68
CA SER A 326 10.47 5.04 -23.91
C SER A 326 9.82 4.58 -25.19
N LEU A 327 8.57 4.14 -25.10
CA LEU A 327 7.76 3.76 -26.26
C LEU A 327 6.61 4.74 -26.53
N LEU A 328 6.22 5.55 -25.54
CA LEU A 328 5.00 6.37 -25.61
C LEU A 328 5.25 7.88 -25.71
N LYS A 329 6.40 8.38 -25.24
CA LYS A 329 6.66 9.83 -25.17
C LYS A 329 7.30 10.41 -26.43
N HIS A 330 7.85 9.57 -27.28
CA HIS A 330 8.62 9.97 -28.46
C HIS A 330 8.02 9.33 -29.71
N GLN A 331 8.20 9.98 -30.87
CA GLN A 331 7.72 9.45 -32.15
C GLN A 331 8.38 8.11 -32.52
N GLN A 332 9.63 7.91 -32.10
CA GLN A 332 10.37 6.65 -32.25
C GLN A 332 10.82 6.16 -30.87
N PRO A 333 10.95 4.84 -30.66
CA PRO A 333 11.54 4.29 -29.45
C PRO A 333 12.94 4.86 -29.15
N VAL A 334 13.14 5.34 -27.93
CA VAL A 334 14.43 5.89 -27.47
C VAL A 334 14.81 5.37 -26.09
N VAL A 335 16.11 5.38 -25.79
CA VAL A 335 16.65 5.00 -24.48
C VAL A 335 17.13 6.24 -23.73
N TYR A 336 16.69 6.40 -22.49
CA TYR A 336 17.20 7.44 -21.59
C TYR A 336 18.59 7.06 -21.07
N SER A 337 19.58 7.91 -21.31
CA SER A 337 20.97 7.69 -20.92
C SER A 337 21.27 8.38 -19.59
N THR A 338 21.09 7.62 -18.50
CA THR A 338 21.37 8.06 -17.12
C THR A 338 22.36 7.13 -16.42
N SER A 339 23.11 7.66 -15.45
CA SER A 339 23.97 6.92 -14.52
C SER A 339 23.30 6.65 -13.16
N VAL A 340 22.17 7.30 -12.89
CA VAL A 340 21.31 7.04 -11.72
C VAL A 340 20.14 6.16 -12.13
N LEU A 341 19.50 5.53 -11.14
CA LEU A 341 18.29 4.74 -11.37
C LEU A 341 17.19 5.58 -12.06
N PRO A 342 16.44 4.99 -13.01
CA PRO A 342 15.33 5.66 -13.68
C PRO A 342 14.27 6.20 -12.71
N ASN A 343 13.96 7.48 -12.86
CA ASN A 343 12.83 8.17 -12.25
C ASN A 343 12.09 8.99 -13.31
N LEU A 344 10.82 8.68 -13.59
CA LEU A 344 10.05 9.34 -14.66
C LEU A 344 9.93 10.86 -14.50
N GLU A 345 10.00 11.39 -13.28
CA GLU A 345 9.90 12.84 -13.02
C GLU A 345 11.15 13.58 -13.49
N ASP A 346 12.31 12.93 -13.40
CA ASP A 346 13.62 13.51 -13.72
C ASP A 346 13.99 13.38 -15.21
N LEU A 347 13.23 12.62 -16.00
CA LEU A 347 13.59 12.30 -17.39
C LEU A 347 13.42 13.44 -18.40
N LYS A 348 12.87 14.59 -17.99
CA LYS A 348 12.62 15.71 -18.92
C LYS A 348 13.91 16.23 -19.56
N ASP A 349 14.99 16.28 -18.79
CA ASP A 349 16.28 16.84 -19.20
C ASP A 349 17.35 15.78 -19.47
N VAL A 350 16.97 14.49 -19.37
CA VAL A 350 17.90 13.37 -19.58
C VAL A 350 18.13 13.15 -21.06
N LYS A 351 19.41 13.07 -21.46
CA LYS A 351 19.80 12.78 -22.84
C LYS A 351 19.22 11.43 -23.29
N THR A 352 18.66 11.42 -24.50
CA THR A 352 18.15 10.21 -25.14
C THR A 352 19.09 9.74 -26.24
N ARG A 353 19.06 8.43 -26.53
CA ARG A 353 19.73 7.82 -27.68
C ARG A 353 18.78 6.89 -28.44
N PRO A 354 19.01 6.61 -29.73
CA PRO A 354 18.26 5.56 -30.42
C PRO A 354 18.55 4.18 -29.82
N LEU A 355 17.63 3.24 -30.09
CA LEU A 355 17.84 1.82 -29.78
C LEU A 355 19.07 1.26 -30.49
N ASP A 356 19.85 0.46 -29.78
CA ASP A 356 20.93 -0.33 -30.39
C ASP A 356 20.39 -1.57 -31.13
N SER A 357 21.30 -2.35 -31.74
CA SER A 357 20.87 -3.50 -32.54
C SER A 357 20.17 -4.58 -31.72
N PHE A 358 20.60 -4.81 -30.47
CA PHE A 358 20.00 -5.81 -29.59
C PHE A 358 18.63 -5.33 -29.14
N GLU A 359 18.54 -4.08 -28.68
CA GLU A 359 17.30 -3.47 -28.20
C GLU A 359 16.19 -3.45 -29.27
N LYS A 360 16.53 -3.19 -30.55
CA LYS A 360 15.57 -3.26 -31.66
C LYS A 360 14.95 -4.65 -31.81
N ARG A 361 15.78 -5.70 -31.85
CA ARG A 361 15.30 -7.10 -31.99
C ARG A 361 14.58 -7.58 -30.74
N ALA A 362 15.06 -7.19 -29.56
CA ALA A 362 14.41 -7.52 -28.31
C ALA A 362 13.02 -6.88 -28.24
N LEU A 363 12.88 -5.62 -28.65
CA LEU A 363 11.60 -4.92 -28.69
C LEU A 363 10.57 -5.63 -29.58
N GLU A 364 10.97 -6.16 -30.75
CA GLU A 364 10.08 -6.97 -31.60
C GLU A 364 9.53 -8.20 -30.87
N LYS A 365 10.35 -8.87 -30.05
CA LYS A 365 9.94 -10.01 -29.24
C LYS A 365 9.05 -9.60 -28.07
N LEU A 366 9.35 -8.47 -27.42
CA LEU A 366 8.47 -7.92 -26.38
C LEU A 366 7.10 -7.52 -26.96
N TYR A 367 7.01 -7.04 -28.20
CA TYR A 367 5.71 -6.85 -28.84
C TYR A 367 4.94 -8.16 -29.06
N ARG A 368 5.64 -9.29 -29.18
CA ARG A 368 5.07 -10.65 -29.26
C ARG A 368 4.94 -11.32 -27.89
N GLU A 369 4.68 -10.52 -26.86
CA GLU A 369 4.29 -11.03 -25.54
C GLU A 369 5.38 -11.81 -24.78
N GLU A 370 6.65 -11.69 -25.20
CA GLU A 370 7.78 -12.06 -24.36
C GLU A 370 7.93 -11.03 -23.23
N ASP A 371 8.26 -11.50 -22.01
CA ASP A 371 8.45 -10.63 -20.85
C ASP A 371 9.91 -10.17 -20.73
N VAL A 372 10.86 -11.05 -21.08
CA VAL A 372 12.30 -10.79 -20.99
C VAL A 372 13.03 -11.43 -22.17
N VAL A 373 13.89 -10.65 -22.83
CA VAL A 373 14.80 -11.11 -23.88
C VAL A 373 16.23 -11.02 -23.38
N ILE A 374 16.98 -12.12 -23.48
CA ILE A 374 18.35 -12.22 -22.96
C ILE A 374 19.31 -12.55 -24.11
N ASN A 375 20.44 -11.85 -24.14
CA ASN A 375 21.60 -12.16 -24.96
C ASN A 375 22.82 -12.36 -24.04
N SER A 376 23.21 -13.62 -23.86
CA SER A 376 24.27 -14.01 -22.93
C SER A 376 25.61 -14.16 -23.63
N GLY A 377 26.64 -13.51 -23.08
CA GLY A 377 28.06 -13.74 -23.38
C GLY A 377 28.77 -14.40 -22.20
N THR A 378 30.09 -14.60 -22.33
CA THR A 378 30.91 -15.23 -21.29
C THR A 378 31.07 -14.36 -20.04
N ASP A 379 31.18 -13.05 -20.23
CA ASP A 379 31.48 -12.06 -19.18
C ASP A 379 30.47 -10.90 -19.13
N HIS A 380 29.49 -10.91 -20.02
CA HIS A 380 28.46 -9.88 -20.13
C HIS A 380 27.11 -10.51 -20.47
N ILE A 381 26.04 -9.87 -20.00
CA ILE A 381 24.67 -10.17 -20.39
C ILE A 381 24.01 -8.87 -20.81
N GLN A 382 23.36 -8.88 -21.97
CA GLN A 382 22.37 -7.87 -22.34
C GLN A 382 21.00 -8.46 -22.12
N MET A 383 20.13 -7.72 -21.42
CA MET A 383 18.78 -8.16 -21.15
C MET A 383 17.82 -7.00 -21.39
N MET A 384 16.64 -7.28 -21.92
CA MET A 384 15.58 -6.29 -22.07
C MET A 384 14.28 -6.87 -21.52
N GLY A 385 13.66 -6.17 -20.57
CA GLY A 385 12.43 -6.63 -19.90
C GLY A 385 11.27 -5.67 -20.11
N SER A 386 10.08 -6.20 -20.34
CA SER A 386 8.87 -5.44 -20.67
C SER A 386 8.28 -4.68 -19.48
N LEU A 387 7.70 -3.51 -19.75
CA LEU A 387 6.79 -2.82 -18.83
C LEU A 387 5.39 -2.83 -19.45
N ARG A 388 4.56 -3.78 -19.03
CA ARG A 388 3.19 -3.94 -19.52
C ARG A 388 2.18 -3.27 -18.61
N ALA A 389 1.08 -2.81 -19.20
CA ALA A 389 -0.06 -2.28 -18.46
C ALA A 389 -0.76 -3.38 -17.66
N SER A 390 -0.59 -3.38 -16.33
CA SER A 390 -1.41 -4.16 -15.40
C SER A 390 -2.77 -3.50 -15.19
N LYS A 391 -3.65 -4.14 -14.40
CA LYS A 391 -4.92 -3.57 -13.94
C LYS A 391 -4.75 -2.17 -13.32
N ASP A 392 -3.73 -1.98 -12.50
CA ASP A 392 -3.50 -0.72 -11.79
C ASP A 392 -3.08 0.40 -12.73
N CYS A 393 -2.33 0.08 -13.80
CA CYS A 393 -1.96 1.06 -14.82
C CYS A 393 -3.20 1.71 -15.47
N LEU A 394 -4.32 0.97 -15.60
CA LEU A 394 -5.53 1.43 -16.27
C LEU A 394 -6.28 2.53 -15.50
N THR A 395 -5.98 2.67 -14.20
CA THR A 395 -6.58 3.72 -13.35
C THR A 395 -6.15 5.12 -13.80
N CYS A 396 -4.91 5.25 -14.27
CA CYS A 396 -4.31 6.50 -14.74
C CYS A 396 -4.13 6.54 -16.26
N HIS A 397 -3.93 5.39 -16.92
CA HIS A 397 -3.57 5.34 -18.34
C HIS A 397 -4.72 4.90 -19.25
N SER A 398 -4.79 5.51 -20.43
CA SER A 398 -5.80 5.20 -21.46
C SER A 398 -5.33 4.07 -22.40
N VAL A 399 -4.89 2.94 -21.82
CA VAL A 399 -4.27 1.83 -22.56
C VAL A 399 -5.04 0.53 -22.37
N LYS A 400 -4.79 -0.48 -23.21
CA LYS A 400 -5.31 -1.83 -23.00
C LYS A 400 -4.45 -2.58 -21.98
N ARG A 401 -5.06 -3.47 -21.20
CA ARG A 401 -4.31 -4.41 -20.34
C ARG A 401 -3.34 -5.24 -21.19
N GLY A 402 -2.12 -5.44 -20.70
CA GLY A 402 -1.06 -6.17 -21.40
C GLY A 402 -0.30 -5.35 -22.45
N ALA A 403 -0.75 -4.13 -22.78
CA ALA A 403 -0.06 -3.25 -23.71
C ALA A 403 1.36 -2.93 -23.22
N LEU A 404 2.33 -2.94 -24.15
CA LEU A 404 3.73 -2.64 -23.85
C LEU A 404 3.93 -1.11 -23.75
N LEU A 405 4.11 -0.60 -22.53
CA LEU A 405 4.23 0.84 -22.24
C LEU A 405 5.68 1.33 -22.28
N GLY A 406 6.62 0.42 -22.03
CA GLY A 406 8.05 0.69 -21.96
C GLY A 406 8.84 -0.59 -21.82
N ALA A 407 10.13 -0.45 -21.57
CA ALA A 407 11.00 -1.57 -21.20
C ALA A 407 12.21 -1.09 -20.40
N PHE A 408 12.81 -1.99 -19.65
CA PHE A 408 14.13 -1.80 -19.07
C PHE A 408 15.18 -2.47 -19.95
N SER A 409 16.26 -1.75 -20.27
CA SER A 409 17.46 -2.28 -20.90
C SER A 409 18.55 -2.43 -19.84
N TYR A 410 19.00 -3.66 -19.64
CA TYR A 410 19.99 -4.04 -18.65
C TYR A 410 21.29 -4.43 -19.33
N ARG A 411 22.41 -4.04 -18.71
CA ARG A 411 23.70 -4.69 -18.95
C ARG A 411 24.27 -5.16 -17.64
N LEU A 412 24.61 -6.44 -17.63
CA LEU A 412 25.22 -7.12 -16.49
C LEU A 412 26.61 -7.58 -16.86
N PHE A 413 27.52 -7.60 -15.88
CA PHE A 413 28.86 -8.12 -16.03
C PHE A 413 29.13 -9.20 -14.99
N HIS A 414 29.91 -10.20 -15.36
CA HIS A 414 30.33 -11.26 -14.45
C HIS A 414 31.59 -10.81 -13.71
N LEU A 415 31.53 -10.77 -12.39
CA LEU A 415 32.69 -10.65 -11.52
C LEU A 415 33.47 -11.96 -11.62
N LYS A 416 34.67 -11.88 -12.19
CA LYS A 416 35.63 -12.98 -12.03
C LYS A 416 35.99 -13.04 -10.53
N PRO A 417 36.05 -14.24 -9.94
CA PRO A 417 36.43 -14.40 -8.54
C PRO A 417 37.82 -13.85 -8.25
#